data_AF-A0A523X5H2-F1
#
_entry.id   AF-A0A523X5H2-F1
#
_cell.length_a   1.000
_cell.length_b   1.000
_cell.length_c   1.000
_cell.angle_alpha   90.00
_cell.angle_beta   90.00
_cell.angle_gamma   90.00
#
_symmetry.space_group_name_H-M   'P 1'
#
loop_
_entity.id
_entity.type
_entity.pdbx_description
1 polymer ?
#
loop_
_entity_poly.entity_id
_entity_poly.type
_entity_poly.pdbx_seq_one_letter_code
_entity_poly.pdbx_strand_id
1 'polypeptide(L)'
;MSKNEVKMYEELLELLEKRFDKGEIDKQNYAELKERYLQKLDDAKENYEQHKEASQIYTAGVKVSTDKSLSVAGSTKISGGHIGKDIRIAGSGKIDSDVECNNLKSAGSLKSNGNITAHGDINAAGSFKCAGFLHGDQDAKFAGSAKIGLETILKGRIVAAGSFTTGGLLQAESGAKFSGSARIDGNLLSQGIVEVAGRIIVEGDLVGDDILINKGKDFLGLRFRSLKKSIIEGHVLGTGEVYLANTDVDGDVKGLKVEIGPFTNVEGTVFYVDYIDVDKRADLVNEPVKISHEKLIL
;
A
#
# COMPACT_ATOMS: atom_id res chain seq x y z
N MET A 1 6.21 -5.06 28.93
CA MET A 1 5.55 -4.45 30.13
C MET A 1 6.03 -3.02 30.32
N SER A 2 5.19 -2.14 30.85
CA SER A 2 5.39 -0.69 30.85
C SER A 2 6.32 -0.23 31.98
N LYS A 3 7.20 0.75 31.70
CA LYS A 3 8.04 1.49 32.67
C LYS A 3 7.28 1.98 33.91
N ASN A 4 5.95 2.06 33.83
CA ASN A 4 5.06 2.47 34.91
C ASN A 4 4.94 1.46 36.06
N GLU A 5 5.09 0.15 35.82
CA GLU A 5 4.94 -0.88 36.87
C GLU A 5 6.14 -0.93 37.82
N VAL A 6 7.37 -0.79 37.28
CA VAL A 6 8.59 -0.70 38.11
C VAL A 6 8.53 0.52 39.02
N LYS A 7 8.14 1.67 38.46
CA LYS A 7 7.99 2.92 39.22
C LYS A 7 6.92 2.81 40.32
N MET A 8 5.80 2.12 40.03
CA MET A 8 4.73 1.88 41.01
C MET A 8 5.23 1.05 42.20
N TYR A 9 6.01 -0.02 41.99
CA TYR A 9 6.53 -0.83 43.09
C TYR A 9 7.62 -0.11 43.90
N GLU A 10 8.44 0.73 43.27
CA GLU A 10 9.37 1.62 43.99
C GLU A 10 8.63 2.60 44.90
N GLU A 11 7.56 3.24 44.39
CA GLU A 11 6.71 4.16 45.16
C GLU A 11 5.97 3.44 46.31
N LEU A 12 5.53 2.19 46.11
CA LEU A 12 4.88 1.38 47.15
C LEU A 12 5.84 1.00 48.30
N LEU A 13 7.10 0.69 47.99
CA LEU A 13 8.13 0.42 49.00
C LEU A 13 8.43 1.67 49.84
N GLU A 14 8.52 2.84 49.19
CA GLU A 14 8.75 4.11 49.90
C GLU A 14 7.57 4.47 50.82
N LEU A 15 6.33 4.23 50.37
CA LEU A 15 5.14 4.42 51.19
C LEU A 15 5.06 3.44 52.37
N LEU A 16 5.49 2.19 52.16
CA LEU A 16 5.53 1.17 53.22
C LEU A 16 6.51 1.57 54.33
N GLU A 17 7.69 2.10 53.98
CA GLU A 17 8.67 2.61 54.95
C GLU A 17 8.12 3.79 55.76
N LYS A 18 7.48 4.77 55.09
CA LYS A 18 6.86 5.91 55.78
C LYS A 18 5.75 5.51 56.76
N ARG A 19 4.98 4.45 56.47
CA ARG A 19 3.93 3.95 57.37
C ARG A 19 4.48 3.20 58.57
N PHE A 20 5.58 2.46 58.39
CA PHE A 20 6.29 1.83 59.49
C PHE A 20 6.90 2.86 60.45
N ASP A 21 7.54 3.91 59.93
CA ASP A 21 8.12 4.99 60.74
C ASP A 21 7.07 5.78 61.53
N LYS A 22 5.85 5.87 61.02
CA LYS A 22 4.68 6.45 61.72
C LYS A 22 4.04 5.52 62.74
N GLY A 23 4.51 4.27 62.85
CA GLY A 23 3.95 3.25 63.75
C GLY A 23 2.59 2.71 63.32
N GLU A 24 2.18 2.91 62.07
CA GLU A 24 0.88 2.46 61.54
C GLU A 24 0.85 0.96 61.21
N ILE A 25 2.02 0.32 61.15
CA ILE A 25 2.20 -1.10 60.80
C ILE A 25 3.19 -1.72 61.79
N ASP A 26 2.88 -2.93 62.27
CA ASP A 26 3.78 -3.68 63.14
C ASP A 26 5.02 -4.21 62.38
N LYS A 27 6.06 -4.56 63.14
CA LYS A 27 7.35 -5.00 62.59
C LYS A 27 7.25 -6.29 61.77
N GLN A 28 6.30 -7.17 62.09
CA GLN A 28 6.15 -8.46 61.43
C GLN A 28 5.47 -8.30 60.07
N ASN A 29 4.35 -7.57 60.02
CA ASN A 29 3.64 -7.21 58.80
C ASN A 29 4.48 -6.35 57.86
N TYR A 30 5.30 -5.44 58.41
CA TYR A 30 6.25 -4.66 57.61
C TYR A 30 7.26 -5.58 56.89
N ALA A 31 7.84 -6.56 57.61
CA ALA A 31 8.82 -7.47 57.03
C ALA A 31 8.22 -8.32 55.90
N GLU A 32 7.03 -8.91 56.13
CA GLU A 32 6.35 -9.74 55.13
C GLU A 32 5.94 -8.94 53.88
N LEU A 33 5.41 -7.72 54.05
CA LEU A 33 5.02 -6.87 52.92
C LEU A 33 6.23 -6.37 52.14
N LYS A 34 7.33 -6.03 52.83
CA LYS A 34 8.57 -5.58 52.20
C LYS A 34 9.16 -6.68 51.33
N GLU A 35 9.23 -7.91 51.84
CA GLU A 35 9.72 -9.07 51.10
C GLU A 35 8.87 -9.33 49.85
N ARG A 36 7.54 -9.31 49.98
CA ARG A 36 6.62 -9.49 48.85
C ARG A 36 6.77 -8.40 47.79
N TYR A 37 6.93 -7.13 48.17
CA TYR A 37 7.08 -6.04 47.21
C TYR A 37 8.45 -6.02 46.55
N LEU A 38 9.51 -6.41 47.26
CA LEU A 38 10.83 -6.60 46.67
C LEU A 38 10.81 -7.72 45.63
N GLN A 39 10.19 -8.86 45.93
CA GLN A 39 10.05 -9.95 44.96
C GLN A 39 9.28 -9.50 43.71
N LYS A 40 8.16 -8.78 43.87
CA LYS A 40 7.41 -8.23 42.72
C LYS A 40 8.19 -7.16 41.94
N LEU A 41 9.02 -6.38 42.62
CA LEU A 41 9.88 -5.39 41.96
C LEU A 41 10.97 -6.09 41.15
N ASP A 42 11.55 -7.16 41.68
CA ASP A 42 12.55 -7.96 40.97
C ASP A 42 11.93 -8.70 39.78
N ASP A 43 10.74 -9.30 39.94
CA ASP A 43 9.98 -9.88 38.83
C ASP A 43 9.63 -8.82 37.77
N ALA A 44 9.24 -7.61 38.18
CA ALA A 44 8.94 -6.50 37.27
C ALA A 44 10.19 -5.99 36.55
N LYS A 45 11.35 -5.98 37.22
CA LYS A 45 12.66 -5.63 36.65
C LYS A 45 13.16 -6.70 35.70
N GLU A 46 13.03 -7.99 36.04
CA GLU A 46 13.37 -9.09 35.15
C GLU A 46 12.49 -9.09 33.90
N ASN A 47 11.18 -8.90 34.04
CA ASN A 47 10.29 -8.75 32.88
C ASN A 47 10.62 -7.50 32.05
N TYR A 48 10.98 -6.38 32.68
CA TYR A 48 11.43 -5.17 32.00
C TYR A 48 12.77 -5.38 31.26
N GLU A 49 13.74 -6.06 31.87
CA GLU A 49 15.03 -6.39 31.24
C GLU A 49 14.88 -7.46 30.14
N GLN A 50 14.04 -8.49 30.32
CA GLN A 50 13.69 -9.46 29.26
C GLN A 50 13.03 -8.79 28.05
N HIS A 51 12.17 -7.79 28.28
CA HIS A 51 11.58 -6.98 27.21
C HIS A 51 12.53 -5.91 26.63
N LYS A 52 13.57 -5.52 27.36
CA LYS A 52 14.63 -4.61 26.91
C LYS A 52 15.73 -5.35 26.12
N GLU A 53 15.98 -6.62 26.41
CA GLU A 53 16.85 -7.51 25.62
C GLU A 53 16.20 -7.98 24.31
N ALA A 54 14.88 -7.86 24.17
CA ALA A 54 14.20 -7.91 22.86
C ALA A 54 14.57 -6.73 21.93
N SER A 55 15.40 -5.78 22.40
CA SER A 55 15.85 -4.60 21.66
C SER A 55 17.34 -4.67 21.29
N GLN A 56 17.83 -5.80 20.78
CA GLN A 56 19.16 -5.87 20.15
C GLN A 56 19.06 -6.28 18.68
N ILE A 57 19.50 -5.38 17.80
CA ILE A 57 19.65 -5.60 16.37
C ILE A 57 20.85 -6.52 16.15
N TYR A 58 20.65 -7.62 15.42
CA TYR A 58 21.75 -8.31 14.75
C TYR A 58 21.46 -8.44 13.26
N THR A 59 22.34 -7.81 12.48
CA THR A 59 22.54 -8.06 11.05
C THR A 59 22.87 -9.55 10.86
N ALA A 60 22.21 -10.19 9.89
CA ALA A 60 22.27 -11.60 9.53
C ALA A 60 21.32 -12.56 10.30
N GLY A 61 20.02 -12.29 10.19
CA GLY A 61 18.96 -13.31 10.28
C GLY A 61 18.31 -13.48 11.67
N VAL A 62 16.97 -13.37 11.67
CA VAL A 62 15.96 -13.71 12.70
C VAL A 62 15.14 -12.49 13.19
N LYS A 63 13.84 -12.78 13.45
CA LYS A 63 12.63 -11.91 13.51
C LYS A 63 12.87 -10.54 14.15
N VAL A 64 12.47 -9.49 13.43
CA VAL A 64 12.58 -8.10 13.89
C VAL A 64 11.22 -7.65 14.42
N SER A 65 11.13 -7.41 15.73
CA SER A 65 10.08 -6.56 16.31
C SER A 65 10.74 -5.37 16.98
N THR A 66 10.70 -4.18 16.38
CA THR A 66 11.41 -2.98 16.91
C THR A 66 10.59 -1.71 16.75
N ASP A 67 10.51 -0.91 17.81
CA ASP A 67 9.84 0.41 17.81
C ASP A 67 10.74 1.53 17.26
N LYS A 68 11.90 1.18 16.70
CA LYS A 68 12.86 2.14 16.11
C LYS A 68 12.81 2.06 14.58
N SER A 69 13.17 3.17 13.93
CA SER A 69 13.34 3.16 12.48
C SER A 69 14.54 2.31 12.08
N LEU A 70 14.37 1.50 11.04
CA LEU A 70 15.42 0.72 10.41
C LEU A 70 15.95 1.50 9.21
N SER A 71 17.22 1.88 9.22
CA SER A 71 17.88 2.53 8.08
C SER A 71 19.07 1.72 7.61
N VAL A 72 19.11 1.39 6.32
CA VAL A 72 20.13 0.54 5.71
C VAL A 72 20.69 1.20 4.47
N ALA A 73 21.98 1.52 4.51
CA ALA A 73 22.70 2.05 3.36
C ALA A 73 23.30 0.94 2.46
N GLY A 74 23.68 -0.20 3.04
CA GLY A 74 24.32 -1.33 2.35
C GLY A 74 23.35 -2.43 1.96
N SER A 75 23.70 -3.68 2.25
CA SER A 75 22.80 -4.83 2.11
C SER A 75 22.17 -5.20 3.45
N THR A 76 20.89 -5.56 3.46
CA THR A 76 20.19 -6.05 4.65
C THR A 76 19.33 -7.26 4.33
N LYS A 77 19.17 -8.11 5.34
CA LYS A 77 18.24 -9.21 5.35
C LYS A 77 17.33 -9.06 6.57
N ILE A 78 16.04 -8.88 6.32
CA ILE A 78 14.98 -8.78 7.32
C ILE A 78 14.24 -10.12 7.28
N SER A 79 14.19 -10.83 8.39
CA SER A 79 13.48 -12.11 8.45
C SER A 79 11.95 -11.97 8.46
N GLY A 80 11.43 -10.76 8.63
CA GLY A 80 10.01 -10.45 8.84
C GLY A 80 9.73 -9.99 10.27
N GLY A 81 8.47 -9.65 10.55
CA GLY A 81 7.98 -9.14 11.84
C GLY A 81 7.48 -7.70 11.79
N HIS A 82 7.30 -7.08 12.97
CA HIS A 82 6.70 -5.75 13.12
C HIS A 82 7.76 -4.67 13.39
N ILE A 83 7.93 -3.73 12.48
CA ILE A 83 8.82 -2.58 12.64
C ILE A 83 7.94 -1.37 12.95
N GLY A 84 7.76 -1.03 14.23
CA GLY A 84 6.83 -0.01 14.71
C GLY A 84 7.08 1.43 14.21
N LYS A 85 8.13 1.64 13.41
CA LYS A 85 8.41 2.90 12.72
C LYS A 85 8.72 2.65 11.24
N ASP A 86 9.77 3.30 10.73
CA ASP A 86 10.02 3.36 9.30
C ASP A 86 11.10 2.37 8.89
N ILE A 87 10.92 1.72 7.74
CA ILE A 87 11.96 0.99 7.02
C ILE A 87 12.51 1.91 5.94
N ARG A 88 13.81 2.19 5.97
CA ARG A 88 14.55 2.95 4.94
C ARG A 88 15.68 2.09 4.39
N ILE A 89 15.65 1.80 3.09
CA ILE A 89 16.65 0.98 2.41
C ILE A 89 17.21 1.78 1.24
N ALA A 90 18.43 2.31 1.38
CA ALA A 90 19.11 3.00 0.29
C ALA A 90 19.85 2.02 -0.64
N GLY A 91 20.35 0.91 -0.11
CA GLY A 91 21.06 -0.12 -0.87
C GLY A 91 20.17 -1.29 -1.28
N SER A 92 20.52 -2.51 -0.87
CA SER A 92 19.76 -3.74 -1.19
C SER A 92 19.12 -4.36 0.05
N GLY A 93 17.82 -4.64 0.02
CA GLY A 93 17.10 -5.27 1.10
C GLY A 93 16.41 -6.55 0.65
N LYS A 94 16.54 -7.60 1.47
CA LYS A 94 15.74 -8.82 1.32
C LYS A 94 14.88 -9.02 2.55
N ILE A 95 13.58 -9.24 2.36
CA ILE A 95 12.63 -9.60 3.42
C ILE A 95 12.22 -11.06 3.18
N ASP A 96 12.48 -11.95 4.14
CA ASP A 96 12.23 -13.38 3.96
C ASP A 96 10.79 -13.81 4.27
N SER A 97 10.08 -13.06 5.12
CA SER A 97 8.70 -13.34 5.57
C SER A 97 7.91 -12.04 5.64
N ASP A 98 6.63 -12.14 6.04
CA ASP A 98 5.74 -11.00 6.23
C ASP A 98 6.35 -9.91 7.13
N VAL A 99 6.18 -8.66 6.73
CA VAL A 99 6.63 -7.49 7.46
C VAL A 99 5.50 -6.47 7.59
N GLU A 100 5.40 -5.90 8.79
CA GLU A 100 4.52 -4.79 9.08
C GLU A 100 5.38 -3.60 9.48
N CYS A 101 5.08 -2.42 8.96
CA CYS A 101 5.80 -1.20 9.32
C CYS A 101 4.91 0.04 9.27
N ASN A 102 5.40 1.16 9.79
CA ASN A 102 4.75 2.45 9.59
C ASN A 102 5.02 2.94 8.16
N ASN A 103 6.21 3.49 7.87
CA ASN A 103 6.57 3.93 6.52
C ASN A 103 7.60 3.01 5.87
N LEU A 104 7.47 2.77 4.57
CA LEU A 104 8.46 2.01 3.80
C LEU A 104 9.08 2.89 2.72
N LYS A 105 10.40 3.09 2.78
CA LYS A 105 11.17 3.84 1.78
C LYS A 105 12.31 2.97 1.24
N SER A 106 12.33 2.71 -0.06
CA SER A 106 13.39 1.98 -0.74
C SER A 106 13.95 2.79 -1.91
N ALA A 107 15.14 3.37 -1.75
CA ALA A 107 15.81 4.05 -2.86
C ALA A 107 16.53 3.05 -3.80
N GLY A 108 17.02 1.93 -3.26
CA GLY A 108 17.69 0.90 -4.03
C GLY A 108 16.78 -0.29 -4.38
N SER A 109 17.26 -1.52 -4.16
CA SER A 109 16.54 -2.74 -4.50
C SER A 109 15.94 -3.39 -3.25
N LEU A 110 14.64 -3.63 -3.22
CA LEU A 110 13.95 -4.33 -2.14
C LEU A 110 13.21 -5.54 -2.70
N LYS A 111 13.50 -6.73 -2.15
CA LYS A 111 12.79 -7.97 -2.45
C LYS A 111 12.19 -8.55 -1.17
N SER A 112 10.86 -8.60 -1.09
CA SER A 112 10.12 -9.36 -0.09
C SER A 112 9.62 -10.68 -0.66
N ASN A 113 9.84 -11.76 0.07
CA ASN A 113 9.27 -13.08 -0.19
C ASN A 113 7.91 -13.28 0.50
N GLY A 114 7.56 -12.45 1.48
CA GLY A 114 6.27 -12.45 2.16
C GLY A 114 5.45 -11.21 1.84
N ASN A 115 4.42 -10.98 2.64
CA ASN A 115 3.52 -9.84 2.57
C ASN A 115 4.17 -8.58 3.15
N ILE A 116 3.77 -7.41 2.65
CA ILE A 116 4.17 -6.12 3.19
C ILE A 116 2.92 -5.36 3.60
N THR A 117 2.84 -5.00 4.88
CA THR A 117 1.83 -4.10 5.43
C THR A 117 2.49 -2.80 5.89
N ALA A 118 2.01 -1.66 5.38
CA ALA A 118 2.49 -0.35 5.77
C ALA A 118 1.34 0.56 6.24
N HIS A 119 1.41 1.10 7.44
CA HIS A 119 0.39 2.02 7.96
C HIS A 119 0.56 3.48 7.47
N GLY A 120 1.72 3.79 6.93
CA GLY A 120 2.09 5.07 6.35
C GLY A 120 2.44 4.92 4.87
N ASP A 121 3.25 5.86 4.36
CA ASP A 121 3.55 5.91 2.93
C ASP A 121 4.55 4.82 2.50
N ILE A 122 4.31 4.27 1.31
CA ILE A 122 5.25 3.39 0.61
C ILE A 122 5.90 4.19 -0.51
N ASN A 123 7.23 4.32 -0.49
CA ASN A 123 7.99 5.01 -1.53
C ASN A 123 9.13 4.13 -2.02
N ALA A 124 9.09 3.68 -3.27
CA ALA A 124 10.19 2.93 -3.87
C ALA A 124 10.67 3.62 -5.15
N ALA A 125 11.92 4.09 -5.12
CA ALA A 125 12.55 4.74 -6.27
C ALA A 125 13.29 3.74 -7.18
N GLY A 126 13.83 2.65 -6.62
CA GLY A 126 14.58 1.64 -7.36
C GLY A 126 13.73 0.43 -7.78
N SER A 127 14.24 -0.78 -7.55
CA SER A 127 13.53 -2.02 -7.85
C SER A 127 12.81 -2.53 -6.60
N PHE A 128 11.49 -2.69 -6.68
CA PHE A 128 10.65 -3.21 -5.62
C PHE A 128 10.01 -4.51 -6.07
N LYS A 129 10.20 -5.58 -5.31
CA LYS A 129 9.54 -6.86 -5.55
C LYS A 129 8.91 -7.36 -4.27
N CYS A 130 7.61 -7.58 -4.26
CA CYS A 130 6.88 -8.27 -3.21
C CYS A 130 6.32 -9.56 -3.81
N ALA A 131 6.63 -10.72 -3.24
CA ALA A 131 6.07 -11.98 -3.74
C ALA A 131 4.63 -12.21 -3.27
N GLY A 132 4.26 -11.67 -2.11
CA GLY A 132 2.91 -11.77 -1.55
C GLY A 132 2.05 -10.54 -1.83
N PHE A 133 1.21 -10.21 -0.86
CA PHE A 133 0.33 -9.04 -0.86
C PHE A 133 1.08 -7.76 -0.48
N LEU A 134 0.63 -6.64 -1.04
CA LEU A 134 1.02 -5.31 -0.62
C LEU A 134 -0.20 -4.58 -0.05
N HIS A 135 -0.20 -4.33 1.27
CA HIS A 135 -1.23 -3.55 1.95
C HIS A 135 -0.66 -2.21 2.42
N GLY A 136 -1.38 -1.12 2.17
CA GLY A 136 -1.02 0.22 2.59
C GLY A 136 -2.22 1.03 3.08
N ASP A 137 -2.12 1.62 4.26
CA ASP A 137 -3.16 2.54 4.76
C ASP A 137 -3.06 3.95 4.16
N GLN A 138 -1.98 4.27 3.43
CA GLN A 138 -1.72 5.57 2.81
C GLN A 138 -1.25 5.42 1.35
N ASP A 139 -0.57 6.44 0.82
CA ASP A 139 -0.13 6.49 -0.57
C ASP A 139 1.04 5.54 -0.85
N ALA A 140 1.08 5.03 -2.09
CA ALA A 140 2.22 4.27 -2.61
C ALA A 140 2.79 4.93 -3.87
N LYS A 141 4.09 5.23 -3.86
CA LYS A 141 4.82 5.84 -4.97
C LYS A 141 5.93 4.92 -5.46
N PHE A 142 5.87 4.54 -6.72
CA PHE A 142 6.84 3.69 -7.41
C PHE A 142 7.48 4.46 -8.56
N ALA A 143 8.65 5.04 -8.34
CA ALA A 143 9.35 5.77 -9.41
C ALA A 143 10.09 4.82 -10.37
N GLY A 144 10.59 3.69 -9.86
CA GLY A 144 11.32 2.68 -10.61
C GLY A 144 10.45 1.51 -11.08
N SER A 145 10.96 0.28 -10.91
CA SER A 145 10.22 -0.95 -11.25
C SER A 145 9.64 -1.57 -9.99
N ALA A 146 8.35 -1.88 -10.01
CA ALA A 146 7.62 -2.51 -8.91
C ALA A 146 6.86 -3.74 -9.41
N LYS A 147 7.09 -4.89 -8.76
CA LYS A 147 6.37 -6.14 -9.03
C LYS A 147 5.80 -6.72 -7.74
N ILE A 148 4.49 -6.79 -7.64
CA ILE A 148 3.74 -7.42 -6.57
C ILE A 148 3.20 -8.75 -7.12
N GLY A 149 3.42 -9.84 -6.41
CA GLY A 149 3.10 -11.19 -6.88
C GLY A 149 1.61 -11.52 -6.80
N LEU A 150 0.92 -10.95 -5.82
CA LEU A 150 -0.51 -11.14 -5.59
C LEU A 150 -1.23 -9.80 -5.76
N GLU A 151 -2.00 -9.38 -4.75
CA GLU A 151 -2.82 -8.18 -4.80
C GLU A 151 -2.14 -6.98 -4.14
N THR A 152 -2.53 -5.79 -4.58
CA THR A 152 -2.12 -4.51 -4.00
C THR A 152 -3.36 -3.78 -3.52
N ILE A 153 -3.47 -3.54 -2.22
CA ILE A 153 -4.62 -2.88 -1.60
C ILE A 153 -4.14 -1.65 -0.85
N LEU A 154 -4.59 -0.48 -1.29
CA LEU A 154 -4.21 0.82 -0.74
C LEU A 154 -5.46 1.63 -0.41
N LYS A 155 -5.53 2.18 0.81
CA LYS A 155 -6.52 3.21 1.15
C LYS A 155 -6.16 4.58 0.56
N GLY A 156 -4.86 4.81 0.33
CA GLY A 156 -4.38 6.00 -0.36
C GLY A 156 -4.40 5.89 -1.88
N ARG A 157 -3.59 6.73 -2.51
CA ARG A 157 -3.37 6.78 -3.95
C ARG A 157 -2.15 5.95 -4.34
N ILE A 158 -2.20 5.32 -5.51
CA ILE A 158 -1.01 4.77 -6.15
C ILE A 158 -0.48 5.69 -7.25
N VAL A 159 0.83 5.93 -7.26
CA VAL A 159 1.53 6.64 -8.33
C VAL A 159 2.71 5.81 -8.80
N ALA A 160 2.64 5.28 -10.01
CA ALA A 160 3.73 4.55 -10.65
C ALA A 160 4.24 5.29 -11.88
N ALA A 161 5.47 5.81 -11.79
CA ALA A 161 6.12 6.50 -12.89
C ALA A 161 6.88 5.55 -13.81
N GLY A 162 7.43 4.45 -13.26
CA GLY A 162 8.15 3.44 -14.02
C GLY A 162 7.27 2.24 -14.41
N SER A 163 7.79 1.02 -14.23
CA SER A 163 7.06 -0.21 -14.56
C SER A 163 6.40 -0.77 -13.30
N PHE A 164 5.07 -0.94 -13.33
CA PHE A 164 4.30 -1.53 -12.24
C PHE A 164 3.64 -2.84 -12.70
N THR A 165 3.69 -3.87 -11.86
CA THR A 165 2.96 -5.11 -12.10
C THR A 165 2.38 -5.61 -10.80
N THR A 166 1.10 -5.98 -10.79
CA THR A 166 0.48 -6.74 -9.71
C THR A 166 -0.17 -7.98 -10.29
N GLY A 167 -0.03 -9.12 -9.62
CA GLY A 167 -0.50 -10.42 -10.11
C GLY A 167 -1.98 -10.71 -9.85
N GLY A 168 -2.74 -9.72 -9.38
CA GLY A 168 -4.16 -9.86 -9.06
C GLY A 168 -4.82 -8.50 -8.94
N LEU A 169 -5.75 -8.36 -8.01
CA LEU A 169 -6.45 -7.11 -7.74
C LEU A 169 -5.49 -5.96 -7.40
N LEU A 170 -5.73 -4.79 -8.00
CA LEU A 170 -5.23 -3.50 -7.53
C LEU A 170 -6.40 -2.66 -7.04
N GLN A 171 -6.41 -2.35 -5.74
CA GLN A 171 -7.36 -1.42 -5.14
C GLN A 171 -6.63 -0.18 -4.62
N ALA A 172 -7.07 1.01 -5.03
CA ALA A 172 -6.55 2.29 -4.55
C ALA A 172 -7.70 3.29 -4.35
N GLU A 173 -8.14 3.52 -3.10
CA GLU A 173 -9.35 4.32 -2.85
C GLU A 173 -9.19 5.78 -3.30
N SER A 174 -8.01 6.39 -3.15
CA SER A 174 -7.79 7.82 -3.46
C SER A 174 -7.32 8.13 -4.89
N GLY A 175 -7.34 7.14 -5.79
CA GLY A 175 -6.94 7.27 -7.18
C GLY A 175 -5.70 6.44 -7.58
N ALA A 176 -5.47 6.36 -8.89
CA ALA A 176 -4.33 5.65 -9.45
C ALA A 176 -3.72 6.44 -10.61
N LYS A 177 -2.39 6.64 -10.60
CA LYS A 177 -1.67 7.32 -11.68
C LYS A 177 -0.54 6.46 -12.23
N PHE A 178 -0.59 6.19 -13.53
CA PHE A 178 0.41 5.41 -14.26
C PHE A 178 1.03 6.23 -15.38
N SER A 179 2.27 6.69 -15.18
CA SER A 179 3.00 7.43 -16.22
C SER A 179 3.87 6.52 -17.11
N GLY A 180 4.29 5.36 -16.59
CA GLY A 180 5.08 4.36 -17.31
C GLY A 180 4.25 3.17 -17.78
N SER A 181 4.78 1.96 -17.69
CA SER A 181 4.04 0.74 -18.04
C SER A 181 3.38 0.12 -16.80
N ALA A 182 2.13 -0.28 -16.90
CA ALA A 182 1.41 -0.98 -15.84
C ALA A 182 0.79 -2.27 -16.37
N ARG A 183 0.85 -3.34 -15.58
CA ARG A 183 0.12 -4.59 -15.82
C ARG A 183 -0.58 -5.02 -14.53
N ILE A 184 -1.86 -5.30 -14.64
CA ILE A 184 -2.71 -5.78 -13.55
C ILE A 184 -3.33 -7.07 -14.06
N ASP A 185 -2.92 -8.22 -13.51
CA ASP A 185 -3.41 -9.55 -13.90
C ASP A 185 -4.81 -9.84 -13.31
N GLY A 186 -5.58 -8.80 -12.99
CA GLY A 186 -6.89 -8.85 -12.36
C GLY A 186 -7.61 -7.51 -12.50
N ASN A 187 -8.47 -7.17 -11.54
CA ASN A 187 -9.24 -5.92 -11.58
C ASN A 187 -8.41 -4.73 -11.08
N LEU A 188 -8.69 -3.53 -11.61
CA LEU A 188 -8.23 -2.26 -11.08
C LEU A 188 -9.43 -1.48 -10.54
N LEU A 189 -9.51 -1.32 -9.23
CA LEU A 189 -10.60 -0.64 -8.53
C LEU A 189 -10.08 0.64 -7.85
N SER A 190 -10.71 1.76 -8.16
CA SER A 190 -10.40 3.06 -7.58
C SER A 190 -11.69 3.83 -7.29
N GLN A 191 -11.76 4.49 -6.12
CA GLN A 191 -12.84 5.44 -5.81
C GLN A 191 -12.42 6.88 -6.15
N GLY A 192 -11.37 7.04 -6.94
CA GLY A 192 -10.90 8.32 -7.44
C GLY A 192 -10.46 8.22 -8.89
N ILE A 193 -9.74 9.24 -9.34
CA ILE A 193 -9.28 9.36 -10.72
C ILE A 193 -8.23 8.30 -11.03
N VAL A 194 -8.45 7.54 -12.10
CA VAL A 194 -7.47 6.66 -12.74
C VAL A 194 -6.88 7.38 -13.96
N GLU A 195 -5.65 7.87 -13.83
CA GLU A 195 -4.93 8.58 -14.88
C GLU A 195 -3.81 7.71 -15.45
N VAL A 196 -3.94 7.32 -16.72
CA VAL A 196 -2.91 6.55 -17.43
C VAL A 196 -2.34 7.41 -18.52
N ALA A 197 -1.13 7.93 -18.30
CA ALA A 197 -0.37 8.56 -19.37
C ALA A 197 0.42 7.52 -20.16
N GLY A 198 0.87 6.42 -19.56
CA GLY A 198 1.68 5.42 -20.26
C GLY A 198 0.85 4.31 -20.92
N ARG A 199 1.37 3.07 -20.87
CA ARG A 199 0.63 1.88 -21.34
C ARG A 199 0.13 1.11 -20.13
N ILE A 200 -1.14 0.74 -20.12
CA ILE A 200 -1.71 -0.16 -19.11
C ILE A 200 -2.26 -1.42 -19.76
N ILE A 201 -2.13 -2.55 -19.06
CA ILE A 201 -2.83 -3.79 -19.37
C ILE A 201 -3.59 -4.20 -18.12
N VAL A 202 -4.90 -4.38 -18.23
CA VAL A 202 -5.77 -4.88 -17.17
C VAL A 202 -6.45 -6.14 -17.72
N GLU A 203 -6.19 -7.30 -17.13
CA GLU A 203 -6.82 -8.57 -17.54
C GLU A 203 -8.27 -8.70 -17.04
N GLY A 204 -8.65 -7.90 -16.04
CA GLY A 204 -10.02 -7.83 -15.54
C GLY A 204 -10.68 -6.48 -15.80
N ASP A 205 -11.57 -6.11 -14.89
CA ASP A 205 -12.34 -4.87 -14.95
C ASP A 205 -11.53 -3.66 -14.48
N LEU A 206 -11.78 -2.52 -15.12
CA LEU A 206 -11.27 -1.22 -14.73
C LEU A 206 -12.41 -0.35 -14.19
N VAL A 207 -12.41 -0.10 -12.89
CA VAL A 207 -13.42 0.70 -12.19
C VAL A 207 -12.77 1.92 -11.55
N GLY A 208 -13.35 3.09 -11.80
CA GLY A 208 -12.87 4.39 -11.33
C GLY A 208 -14.01 5.39 -11.20
N ASP A 209 -13.75 6.52 -10.55
CA ASP A 209 -14.68 7.66 -10.67
C ASP A 209 -14.51 8.30 -12.05
N ASP A 210 -13.31 8.84 -12.29
CA ASP A 210 -12.89 9.29 -13.61
C ASP A 210 -11.79 8.37 -14.14
N ILE A 211 -11.89 7.96 -15.40
CA ILE A 211 -10.92 7.09 -16.07
C ILE A 211 -10.38 7.83 -17.27
N LEU A 212 -9.10 8.21 -17.21
CA LEU A 212 -8.45 9.06 -18.22
C LEU A 212 -7.22 8.35 -18.78
N ILE A 213 -7.38 7.66 -19.90
CA ILE A 213 -6.29 6.96 -20.60
C ILE A 213 -5.82 7.78 -21.80
N ASN A 214 -4.57 8.23 -21.76
CA ASN A 214 -3.88 9.06 -22.76
C ASN A 214 -4.54 10.43 -23.03
N LYS A 215 -5.34 10.95 -22.09
CA LYS A 215 -5.97 12.28 -22.20
C LYS A 215 -4.91 13.40 -22.23
N GLY A 216 -5.07 14.35 -23.16
CA GLY A 216 -4.19 15.52 -23.28
C GLY A 216 -2.79 15.24 -23.85
N LYS A 217 -2.50 14.02 -24.32
CA LYS A 217 -1.25 13.75 -25.04
C LYS A 217 -1.31 14.27 -26.46
N ASP A 218 -0.24 14.96 -26.88
CA ASP A 218 -0.09 15.46 -28.25
C ASP A 218 -0.33 14.33 -29.24
N PHE A 219 -1.40 14.48 -30.02
CA PHE A 219 -1.79 13.55 -31.08
C PHE A 219 -0.64 13.30 -32.08
N LEU A 220 0.22 14.31 -32.31
CA LEU A 220 1.44 14.16 -33.10
C LEU A 220 2.40 13.10 -32.50
N GLY A 221 2.57 13.09 -31.18
CA GLY A 221 3.45 12.13 -30.49
C GLY A 221 2.93 10.69 -30.54
N LEU A 222 1.60 10.50 -30.60
CA LEU A 222 0.96 9.19 -30.80
C LEU A 222 1.15 8.66 -32.23
N ARG A 223 1.19 9.54 -33.23
CA ARG A 223 1.33 9.17 -34.66
C ARG A 223 2.75 8.74 -35.06
N PHE A 224 3.78 9.32 -34.45
CA PHE A 224 5.18 9.06 -34.81
C PHE A 224 5.90 8.03 -33.92
N ARG A 225 5.25 7.59 -32.84
CA ARG A 225 5.75 6.49 -32.01
C ARG A 225 4.84 5.29 -32.22
N SER A 226 5.43 4.13 -32.50
CA SER A 226 4.75 2.82 -32.44
C SER A 226 4.38 2.50 -30.98
N LEU A 227 3.47 3.29 -30.40
CA LEU A 227 3.00 3.10 -29.04
C LEU A 227 2.01 1.95 -29.07
N LYS A 228 2.39 0.85 -28.42
CA LYS A 228 1.47 -0.25 -28.18
C LYS A 228 0.25 0.28 -27.43
N LYS A 229 -0.93 -0.16 -27.86
CA LYS A 229 -2.19 0.18 -27.21
C LYS A 229 -2.22 -0.28 -25.76
N SER A 230 -2.96 0.47 -24.95
CA SER A 230 -3.44 -0.04 -23.66
C SER A 230 -4.48 -1.13 -23.91
N ILE A 231 -4.60 -2.10 -23.02
CA ILE A 231 -5.51 -3.24 -23.17
C ILE A 231 -6.32 -3.39 -21.89
N ILE A 232 -7.63 -3.55 -22.03
CA ILE A 232 -8.56 -3.83 -20.94
C ILE A 232 -9.41 -5.01 -21.40
N GLU A 233 -9.13 -6.19 -20.88
CA GLU A 233 -9.83 -7.43 -21.28
C GLU A 233 -11.23 -7.54 -20.63
N GLY A 234 -11.48 -6.79 -19.55
CA GLY A 234 -12.77 -6.68 -18.90
C GLY A 234 -13.57 -5.43 -19.28
N HIS A 235 -14.46 -5.04 -18.37
CA HIS A 235 -15.31 -3.86 -18.49
C HIS A 235 -14.63 -2.60 -17.97
N VAL A 236 -14.97 -1.45 -18.55
CA VAL A 236 -14.58 -0.14 -18.05
C VAL A 236 -15.79 0.54 -17.43
N LEU A 237 -15.73 0.88 -16.15
CA LEU A 237 -16.79 1.55 -15.43
C LEU A 237 -16.27 2.82 -14.76
N GLY A 238 -16.64 3.98 -15.31
CA GLY A 238 -16.46 5.29 -14.70
C GLY A 238 -17.78 5.81 -14.13
N THR A 239 -17.82 6.27 -12.88
CA THR A 239 -19.02 6.94 -12.35
C THR A 239 -19.16 8.38 -12.87
N GLY A 240 -18.05 8.99 -13.29
CA GLY A 240 -17.94 10.32 -13.86
C GLY A 240 -17.52 10.30 -15.32
N GLU A 241 -16.30 10.77 -15.60
CA GLU A 241 -15.75 10.89 -16.95
C GLU A 241 -14.94 9.65 -17.36
N VAL A 242 -15.20 9.13 -18.56
CA VAL A 242 -14.38 8.09 -19.19
C VAL A 242 -13.81 8.61 -20.49
N TYR A 243 -12.49 8.82 -20.53
CA TYR A 243 -11.73 9.17 -21.73
C TYR A 243 -10.76 8.04 -22.08
N LEU A 244 -10.87 7.49 -23.29
CA LEU A 244 -10.03 6.40 -23.77
C LEU A 244 -9.41 6.73 -25.12
N ALA A 245 -8.08 6.87 -25.20
CA ALA A 245 -7.35 6.98 -26.46
C ALA A 245 -6.26 5.89 -26.58
N ASN A 246 -6.08 5.35 -27.79
CA ASN A 246 -5.11 4.30 -28.09
C ASN A 246 -5.24 3.08 -27.16
N THR A 247 -6.47 2.60 -26.99
CA THR A 247 -6.85 1.54 -26.04
C THR A 247 -7.72 0.49 -26.73
N ASP A 248 -7.48 -0.79 -26.48
CA ASP A 248 -8.41 -1.86 -26.85
C ASP A 248 -9.19 -2.26 -25.58
N VAL A 249 -10.50 -2.34 -25.69
CA VAL A 249 -11.41 -2.76 -24.61
C VAL A 249 -12.28 -3.90 -25.14
N ASP A 250 -12.19 -5.07 -24.53
CA ASP A 250 -12.95 -6.25 -24.94
C ASP A 250 -14.38 -6.19 -24.37
N GLY A 251 -14.53 -5.65 -23.15
CA GLY A 251 -15.82 -5.49 -22.49
C GLY A 251 -16.57 -4.20 -22.83
N ASP A 252 -17.63 -3.97 -22.06
CA ASP A 252 -18.43 -2.75 -22.12
C ASP A 252 -17.70 -1.54 -21.50
N VAL A 253 -18.01 -0.36 -22.01
CA VAL A 253 -17.54 0.92 -21.45
C VAL A 253 -18.74 1.69 -20.92
N LYS A 254 -18.76 2.04 -19.64
CA LYS A 254 -19.84 2.79 -19.00
C LYS A 254 -19.30 4.08 -18.37
N GLY A 255 -19.98 5.20 -18.60
CA GLY A 255 -19.63 6.49 -18.01
C GLY A 255 -20.78 7.48 -17.94
N LEU A 256 -20.69 8.50 -17.07
CA LEU A 256 -21.61 9.65 -17.13
C LEU A 256 -21.35 10.44 -18.42
N LYS A 257 -20.06 10.74 -18.67
CA LYS A 257 -19.55 11.37 -19.89
C LYS A 257 -18.50 10.45 -20.50
N VAL A 258 -18.69 10.05 -21.75
CA VAL A 258 -17.77 9.12 -22.43
C VAL A 258 -17.15 9.79 -23.65
N GLU A 259 -15.83 9.83 -23.70
CA GLU A 259 -15.07 10.34 -24.84
C GLU A 259 -14.16 9.23 -25.36
N ILE A 260 -14.51 8.67 -26.51
CA ILE A 260 -13.70 7.67 -27.20
C ILE A 260 -12.76 8.39 -28.16
N GLY A 261 -11.51 8.53 -27.73
CA GLY A 261 -10.44 9.12 -28.52
C GLY A 261 -9.93 8.23 -29.66
N PRO A 262 -8.96 8.73 -30.44
CA PRO A 262 -8.48 8.04 -31.65
C PRO A 262 -7.77 6.71 -31.34
N PHE A 263 -7.87 5.79 -32.31
CA PHE A 263 -7.23 4.46 -32.26
C PHE A 263 -7.69 3.60 -31.09
N THR A 264 -8.85 3.92 -30.52
CA THR A 264 -9.50 3.11 -29.50
C THR A 264 -10.45 2.12 -30.17
N ASN A 265 -10.38 0.86 -29.76
CA ASN A 265 -11.29 -0.18 -30.21
C ASN A 265 -12.11 -0.64 -29.01
N VAL A 266 -13.43 -0.76 -29.16
CA VAL A 266 -14.32 -1.31 -28.14
C VAL A 266 -15.14 -2.44 -28.74
N GLU A 267 -14.94 -3.66 -28.26
CA GLU A 267 -15.69 -4.84 -28.71
C GLU A 267 -17.07 -4.93 -28.06
N GLY A 268 -17.18 -4.50 -26.78
CA GLY A 268 -18.45 -4.38 -26.08
C GLY A 268 -19.30 -3.19 -26.54
N THR A 269 -20.22 -2.78 -25.68
CA THR A 269 -21.10 -1.63 -25.91
C THR A 269 -20.66 -0.43 -25.08
N VAL A 270 -20.68 0.75 -25.68
CA VAL A 270 -20.44 2.01 -24.98
C VAL A 270 -21.76 2.54 -24.43
N PHE A 271 -21.89 2.63 -23.11
CA PHE A 271 -23.03 3.19 -22.42
C PHE A 271 -22.69 4.56 -21.83
N TYR A 272 -23.56 5.54 -22.04
CA TYR A 272 -23.38 6.91 -21.57
C TYR A 272 -24.69 7.49 -21.01
N VAL A 273 -24.59 8.47 -20.11
CA VAL A 273 -25.77 9.13 -19.50
C VAL A 273 -25.97 10.54 -20.07
N ASP A 274 -24.95 11.38 -20.02
CA ASP A 274 -25.08 12.80 -20.36
C ASP A 274 -24.54 13.08 -21.77
N TYR A 275 -23.30 12.67 -22.02
CA TYR A 275 -22.54 13.07 -23.18
C TYR A 275 -21.72 11.91 -23.74
N ILE A 276 -21.65 11.85 -25.06
CA ILE A 276 -20.73 10.99 -25.78
C ILE A 276 -20.03 11.76 -26.91
N ASP A 277 -18.72 11.57 -27.04
CA ASP A 277 -17.94 11.92 -28.21
C ASP A 277 -17.16 10.71 -28.71
N VAL A 278 -17.09 10.54 -30.03
CA VAL A 278 -16.38 9.42 -30.66
C VAL A 278 -15.53 9.96 -31.81
N ASP A 279 -14.21 9.83 -31.67
CA ASP A 279 -13.28 10.19 -32.73
C ASP A 279 -13.49 9.28 -33.95
N LYS A 280 -13.37 9.86 -35.16
CA LYS A 280 -13.56 9.14 -36.44
C LYS A 280 -12.62 7.96 -36.66
N ARG A 281 -11.56 7.85 -35.87
CA ARG A 281 -10.55 6.78 -35.91
C ARG A 281 -10.71 5.78 -34.77
N ALA A 282 -11.73 5.94 -33.95
CA ALA A 282 -12.16 4.89 -33.04
C ALA A 282 -12.99 3.86 -33.80
N ASP A 283 -12.92 2.61 -33.35
CA ASP A 283 -13.71 1.50 -33.88
C ASP A 283 -14.60 0.95 -32.77
N LEU A 284 -15.91 1.03 -32.98
CA LEU A 284 -16.92 0.57 -32.03
C LEU A 284 -17.72 -0.53 -32.71
N VAL A 285 -17.71 -1.74 -32.14
CA VAL A 285 -18.46 -2.88 -32.70
C VAL A 285 -19.97 -2.64 -32.63
N ASN A 286 -20.42 -1.98 -31.56
CA ASN A 286 -21.83 -1.68 -31.32
C ASN A 286 -22.09 -0.16 -31.30
N GLU A 287 -23.28 0.26 -31.71
CA GLU A 287 -23.70 1.66 -31.56
C GLU A 287 -23.78 2.03 -30.07
N PRO A 288 -23.31 3.23 -29.67
CA PRO A 288 -23.40 3.67 -28.29
C PRO A 288 -24.84 3.80 -27.79
N VAL A 289 -25.07 3.39 -26.54
CA VAL A 289 -26.41 3.34 -25.94
C VAL A 289 -26.52 4.35 -24.80
N LYS A 290 -27.50 5.25 -24.91
CA LYS A 290 -27.83 6.16 -23.81
C LYS A 290 -28.59 5.41 -22.71
N ILE A 291 -28.15 5.53 -21.46
CA ILE A 291 -28.75 4.91 -20.28
C ILE A 291 -29.17 5.96 -19.24
N SER A 292 -30.02 5.55 -18.29
CA SER A 292 -30.36 6.38 -17.12
C SER A 292 -29.24 6.34 -16.09
N HIS A 293 -29.17 7.36 -15.23
CA HIS A 293 -28.17 7.44 -14.16
C HIS A 293 -28.22 6.24 -13.19
N GLU A 294 -29.42 5.68 -12.94
CA GLU A 294 -29.61 4.49 -12.10
C GLU A 294 -28.91 3.24 -12.67
N LYS A 295 -28.83 3.11 -14.00
CA LYS A 295 -28.19 1.97 -14.69
C LYS A 295 -26.66 2.10 -14.79
N LEU A 296 -26.10 3.24 -14.39
CA LEU A 296 -24.65 3.45 -14.37
C LEU A 296 -24.02 2.80 -13.11
N ILE A 297 -24.76 2.81 -12.00
CA ILE A 297 -24.28 2.34 -10.69
C ILE A 297 -24.58 0.84 -10.47
N LEU A 298 -25.47 0.27 -11.29
CA LEU A 298 -25.89 -1.15 -11.29
C LEU A 298 -25.07 -1.99 -12.29
#